data_AF-A0A975I1T6-F1
#
_entry.id   AF-A0A975I1T6-F1
#
_cell.length_a   1.000
_cell.length_b   1.000
_cell.length_c   1.000
_cell.angle_alpha   90.00
_cell.angle_beta   90.00
_cell.angle_gamma   90.00
#
_symmetry.space_group_name_H-M   'P 1'
#
loop_
_entity.id
_entity.type
_entity.pdbx_description
1 polymer ?
#
loop_
_entity_poly.entity_id
_entity_poly.type
_entity_poly.pdbx_seq_one_letter_code
_entity_poly.pdbx_strand_id
1 'polypeptide(L)'
;MQHGWLTDWVVASVLLGLGASAQAGSVGDNSTTVCKRAAIKIDGLIVDWHAFVVEFKAEAKNPSVLKMAAEHKRGTLKANFRRHCMAHWARHDDIFTCFAGTTSELGAALCHQTDTNRNHWQYRP
;
A
#
# COMPACT_ATOMS: atom_id res chain seq x y z
N MET A 1 32.94 36.65 58.01
CA MET A 1 31.83 36.04 58.75
C MET A 1 31.44 34.81 57.94
N GLN A 2 31.98 33.61 58.26
CA GLN A 2 31.33 32.54 59.05
C GLN A 2 29.92 32.21 58.53
N HIS A 3 29.42 30.99 58.32
CA HIS A 3 29.86 29.59 58.22
C HIS A 3 28.54 28.81 57.93
N GLY A 4 28.61 27.65 57.28
CA GLY A 4 27.52 26.66 57.22
C GLY A 4 27.70 25.75 56.00
N TRP A 5 28.62 24.78 55.99
CA TRP A 5 28.59 23.45 56.62
C TRP A 5 27.45 22.52 56.17
N LEU A 6 27.92 21.41 55.59
CA LEU A 6 27.42 20.02 55.67
C LEU A 6 26.46 19.51 54.58
N THR A 7 27.10 18.75 53.69
CA THR A 7 26.67 17.52 53.03
C THR A 7 25.72 16.64 53.84
N ASP A 8 24.67 16.15 53.18
CA ASP A 8 24.06 14.87 53.48
C ASP A 8 23.92 14.02 52.21
N TRP A 9 24.23 12.75 52.37
CA TRP A 9 24.33 11.71 51.34
C TRP A 9 23.02 10.91 51.26
N VAL A 10 22.90 10.11 50.18
CA VAL A 10 21.98 8.96 49.98
C VAL A 10 20.53 9.40 49.65
N VAL A 11 19.89 9.00 48.55
CA VAL A 11 19.51 7.63 48.16
C VAL A 11 19.37 7.50 46.65
N ALA A 12 20.09 6.54 46.08
CA ALA A 12 19.79 5.95 44.78
C ALA A 12 18.46 5.21 44.82
N SER A 13 17.60 5.36 43.80
CA SER A 13 17.04 4.25 43.02
C SER A 13 15.86 4.69 42.15
N VAL A 14 16.07 4.59 40.83
CA VAL A 14 15.20 3.92 39.86
C VAL A 14 13.70 3.95 40.15
N LEU A 15 12.97 4.79 39.41
CA LEU A 15 11.69 4.35 38.86
C LEU A 15 11.72 4.57 37.35
N LEU A 16 11.69 3.42 36.66
CA LEU A 16 11.41 3.26 35.25
C LEU A 16 10.24 4.14 34.81
N GLY A 17 10.55 5.26 34.18
CA GLY A 17 9.60 5.90 33.27
C GLY A 17 9.55 5.06 32.01
N LEU A 18 8.63 4.11 31.93
CA LEU A 18 8.28 3.42 30.69
C LEU A 18 7.90 4.49 29.65
N GLY A 19 8.85 4.82 28.79
CA GLY A 19 8.61 5.48 27.52
C GLY A 19 7.83 4.53 26.63
N ALA A 20 6.52 4.59 26.71
CA ALA A 20 5.60 3.91 25.79
C ALA A 20 4.56 4.91 25.29
N SER A 21 5.02 5.98 24.64
CA SER A 21 4.15 6.70 23.71
C SER A 21 4.19 5.94 22.39
N ALA A 22 3.32 4.95 22.28
CA ALA A 22 3.03 4.25 21.04
C ALA A 22 2.74 5.27 19.93
N GLN A 23 3.68 5.44 18.98
CA GLN A 23 3.31 5.97 17.67
C GLN A 23 2.49 4.88 16.96
N ALA A 24 1.20 4.82 17.28
CA ALA A 24 0.22 4.20 16.43
C ALA A 24 0.04 5.10 15.20
N GLY A 25 1.00 5.07 14.27
CA GLY A 25 0.77 5.50 12.91
C GLY A 25 -0.35 4.62 12.37
N SER A 26 -1.55 5.18 12.24
CA SER A 26 -2.73 4.38 11.98
C SER A 26 -2.55 3.66 10.64
N VAL A 27 -2.70 2.33 10.64
CA VAL A 27 -2.67 1.51 9.42
C VAL A 27 -3.71 2.02 8.39
N GLY A 28 -4.73 2.75 8.85
CA GLY A 28 -5.74 3.42 8.03
C GLY A 28 -5.21 4.61 7.20
N ASP A 29 -4.24 5.37 7.70
CA ASP A 29 -3.72 6.56 6.99
C ASP A 29 -2.82 6.16 5.81
N ASN A 30 -2.02 5.11 5.99
CA ASN A 30 -1.17 4.58 4.93
C ASN A 30 -1.99 3.91 3.82
N SER A 31 -2.91 3.01 4.18
CA SER A 31 -3.76 2.29 3.20
C SER A 31 -4.59 3.24 2.35
N THR A 32 -5.21 4.26 2.96
CA THR A 32 -6.01 5.26 2.22
C THR A 32 -5.18 5.98 1.16
N THR A 33 -3.96 6.41 1.52
CA THR A 33 -3.05 7.14 0.63
C THR A 33 -2.54 6.24 -0.49
N VAL A 34 -2.07 5.03 -0.15
CA VAL A 34 -1.58 4.05 -1.12
C VAL A 34 -2.70 3.64 -2.08
N CYS A 35 -3.88 3.28 -1.59
CA CYS A 35 -5.01 2.88 -2.43
C CYS A 35 -5.49 4.00 -3.36
N LYS A 36 -5.49 5.25 -2.89
CA LYS A 36 -5.81 6.41 -3.76
C LYS A 36 -4.78 6.55 -4.88
N ARG A 37 -3.49 6.43 -4.56
CA ARG A 37 -2.41 6.55 -5.55
C ARG A 37 -2.43 5.38 -6.54
N ALA A 38 -2.54 4.15 -6.05
CA ALA A 38 -2.65 2.95 -6.89
C ALA A 38 -3.83 3.04 -7.85
N ALA A 39 -5.01 3.47 -7.38
CA ALA A 39 -6.18 3.66 -8.24
C ALA A 39 -5.94 4.68 -9.37
N ILE A 40 -5.24 5.79 -9.08
CA ILE A 40 -4.86 6.78 -10.11
C ILE A 40 -3.91 6.16 -11.14
N LYS A 41 -2.88 5.44 -10.66
CA LYS A 41 -1.88 4.81 -11.53
C LYS A 41 -2.50 3.75 -12.43
N ILE A 42 -3.27 2.83 -11.86
CA ILE A 42 -3.94 1.78 -12.62
C ILE A 42 -4.93 2.37 -13.63
N ASP A 43 -5.74 3.36 -13.25
CA ASP A 43 -6.66 4.00 -14.18
C ASP A 43 -5.95 4.67 -15.37
N GLY A 44 -4.77 5.25 -15.15
CA GLY A 44 -3.97 5.85 -16.22
C GLY A 44 -3.22 4.85 -17.11
N LEU A 45 -2.90 3.66 -16.59
CA LEU A 45 -2.05 2.67 -17.28
C LEU A 45 -2.83 1.51 -17.90
N ILE A 46 -4.10 1.34 -17.52
CA ILE A 46 -4.87 0.14 -17.88
C ILE A 46 -5.09 -0.02 -19.38
N VAL A 47 -5.17 1.09 -20.14
CA VAL A 47 -5.35 1.05 -21.59
C VAL A 47 -4.13 0.40 -22.24
N ASP A 48 -2.93 0.87 -21.90
CA ASP A 48 -1.67 0.35 -22.45
C ASP A 48 -1.37 -1.05 -21.93
N TRP A 49 -1.65 -1.33 -20.66
CA TRP A 49 -1.50 -2.67 -20.11
C TRP A 49 -2.43 -3.68 -20.76
N HIS A 50 -3.68 -3.30 -21.02
CA HIS A 50 -4.60 -4.12 -21.78
C HIS A 50 -4.12 -4.35 -23.21
N ALA A 51 -3.61 -3.30 -23.89
CA ALA A 51 -3.04 -3.43 -25.23
C ALA A 51 -1.87 -4.42 -25.26
N PHE A 52 -0.94 -4.31 -24.30
CA PHE A 52 0.17 -5.25 -24.12
C PHE A 52 -0.33 -6.70 -23.95
N VAL A 53 -1.33 -6.92 -23.08
CA VAL A 53 -1.91 -8.26 -22.87
C VAL A 53 -2.50 -8.84 -24.15
N VAL A 54 -3.17 -8.02 -24.97
CA VAL A 54 -3.76 -8.43 -26.26
C VAL A 54 -2.70 -8.69 -27.31
N GLU A 55 -1.71 -7.81 -27.44
CA GLU A 55 -0.60 -7.94 -28.39
C GLU A 55 0.13 -9.27 -28.22
N PHE A 56 0.40 -9.66 -26.98
CA PHE A 56 1.08 -10.90 -26.64
C PHE A 56 0.14 -12.11 -26.47
N LYS A 57 -1.16 -11.99 -26.82
CA LYS A 57 -2.17 -13.06 -26.72
C LYS A 57 -2.24 -13.70 -25.33
N ALA A 58 -2.13 -12.87 -24.29
CA ALA A 58 -2.03 -13.28 -22.90
C ALA A 58 -3.33 -13.08 -22.10
N GLU A 59 -4.45 -12.83 -22.76
CA GLU A 59 -5.75 -12.49 -22.15
C GLU A 59 -6.21 -13.56 -21.16
N ALA A 60 -6.09 -14.83 -21.53
CA ALA A 60 -6.49 -15.97 -20.70
C ALA A 60 -5.73 -16.03 -19.37
N LYS A 61 -4.51 -15.49 -19.32
CA LYS A 61 -3.67 -15.44 -18.11
C LYS A 61 -3.89 -14.15 -17.30
N ASN A 62 -4.61 -13.17 -17.85
CA ASN A 62 -4.75 -11.83 -17.27
C ASN A 62 -6.22 -11.38 -17.10
N PRO A 63 -7.11 -12.20 -16.50
CA PRO A 63 -8.53 -11.85 -16.35
C PRO A 63 -8.76 -10.56 -15.54
N SER A 64 -7.89 -10.26 -14.57
CA SER A 64 -7.93 -9.01 -13.81
C SER A 64 -7.77 -7.79 -14.72
N VAL A 65 -6.84 -7.84 -15.68
CA VAL A 65 -6.56 -6.74 -16.61
C VAL A 65 -7.76 -6.52 -17.53
N LEU A 66 -8.35 -7.60 -18.05
CA LEU A 66 -9.56 -7.52 -18.88
C LEU A 66 -10.73 -6.87 -18.14
N LYS A 67 -10.96 -7.25 -16.89
CA LYS A 67 -12.02 -6.67 -16.05
C LYS A 67 -11.76 -5.19 -15.76
N MET A 68 -10.53 -4.84 -15.39
CA MET A 68 -10.15 -3.44 -15.14
C MET A 68 -10.32 -2.58 -16.40
N ALA A 69 -9.88 -3.06 -17.57
CA ALA A 69 -10.04 -2.35 -18.83
C ALA A 69 -11.51 -2.13 -19.20
N ALA A 70 -12.36 -3.13 -18.97
CA ALA A 70 -13.80 -3.00 -19.18
C ALA A 70 -14.44 -1.95 -18.24
N GLU A 71 -13.99 -1.87 -16.99
CA GLU A 71 -14.43 -0.85 -16.03
C GLU A 71 -13.90 0.55 -16.35
N HIS A 72 -12.70 0.65 -16.91
CA HIS A 72 -12.13 1.91 -17.35
C HIS A 72 -12.95 2.50 -18.50
N LYS A 73 -13.34 1.66 -19.48
CA LYS A 73 -14.25 2.07 -20.56
C LYS A 73 -15.59 2.61 -20.06
N ARG A 74 -16.03 2.19 -18.86
CA ARG A 74 -17.25 2.67 -18.19
C ARG A 74 -17.02 3.88 -17.27
N GLY A 75 -15.78 4.31 -17.09
CA GLY A 75 -15.41 5.38 -16.16
C GLY A 75 -15.49 4.99 -14.68
N THR A 76 -15.58 3.69 -14.36
CA THR A 76 -15.77 3.22 -12.97
C THR A 76 -14.53 2.62 -12.32
N LEU A 77 -13.48 2.32 -13.10
CA LEU A 77 -12.29 1.61 -12.63
C LEU A 77 -11.65 2.27 -11.41
N LYS A 78 -11.31 3.56 -11.49
CA LYS A 78 -10.63 4.26 -10.38
C LYS A 78 -11.37 4.14 -9.05
N ALA A 79 -12.70 4.31 -9.07
CA ALA A 79 -13.52 4.21 -7.86
C ALA A 79 -13.58 2.76 -7.36
N ASN A 80 -13.81 1.81 -8.25
CA ASN A 80 -13.92 0.39 -7.93
C ASN A 80 -12.58 -0.19 -7.42
N PHE A 81 -11.47 0.16 -8.07
CA PHE A 81 -10.12 -0.24 -7.68
C PHE A 81 -9.76 0.28 -6.30
N ARG A 82 -10.08 1.55 -6.00
CA ARG A 82 -9.86 2.09 -4.66
C ARG A 82 -10.66 1.32 -3.61
N ARG A 83 -11.94 1.01 -3.86
CA ARG A 83 -12.76 0.22 -2.92
C ARG A 83 -12.20 -1.18 -2.71
N HIS A 84 -11.84 -1.87 -3.80
CA HIS A 84 -11.20 -3.19 -3.76
C HIS A 84 -9.91 -3.14 -2.92
N CYS A 85 -9.07 -2.14 -3.17
CA CYS A 85 -7.83 -1.95 -2.44
C CYS A 85 -8.05 -1.81 -0.92
N MET A 86 -8.99 -0.95 -0.52
CA MET A 86 -9.30 -0.76 0.91
C MET A 86 -9.87 -2.04 1.54
N ALA A 87 -10.76 -2.76 0.84
CA ALA A 87 -11.39 -3.97 1.36
C ALA A 87 -10.39 -5.13 1.53
N HIS A 88 -9.37 -5.18 0.67
CA HIS A 88 -8.41 -6.29 0.59
C HIS A 88 -7.01 -5.93 1.12
N TRP A 89 -6.84 -4.73 1.69
CA TRP A 89 -5.56 -4.18 2.12
C TRP A 89 -4.75 -5.15 2.98
N ALA A 90 -5.36 -5.70 4.04
CA ALA A 90 -4.67 -6.54 5.02
C ALA A 90 -4.01 -7.80 4.44
N ARG A 91 -4.37 -8.22 3.22
CA ARG A 91 -3.82 -9.40 2.55
C ARG A 91 -2.93 -9.06 1.35
N HIS A 92 -3.00 -7.84 0.83
CA HIS A 92 -2.48 -7.49 -0.49
C HIS A 92 -1.83 -6.10 -0.52
N ASP A 93 -1.34 -5.62 0.62
CA ASP A 93 -0.70 -4.31 0.75
C ASP A 93 0.56 -4.18 -0.13
N ASP A 94 1.30 -5.28 -0.31
CA ASP A 94 2.48 -5.37 -1.17
C ASP A 94 2.17 -5.02 -2.64
N ILE A 95 1.17 -5.68 -3.23
CA ILE A 95 0.78 -5.44 -4.62
C ILE A 95 0.17 -4.04 -4.79
N PHE A 96 -0.62 -3.56 -3.84
CA PHE A 96 -1.17 -2.21 -3.89
C PHE A 96 -0.09 -1.14 -3.75
N THR A 97 0.93 -1.39 -2.94
CA THR A 97 2.11 -0.51 -2.82
C THR A 97 2.90 -0.50 -4.12
N CYS A 98 3.10 -1.65 -4.75
CA CYS A 98 3.74 -1.74 -6.07
C CYS A 98 2.97 -0.92 -7.12
N PHE A 99 1.65 -1.10 -7.20
CA PHE A 99 0.81 -0.32 -8.11
C PHE A 99 0.79 1.18 -7.79
N ALA A 100 0.92 1.58 -6.52
CA ALA A 100 1.04 2.99 -6.17
C ALA A 100 2.37 3.60 -6.64
N GLY A 101 3.44 2.78 -6.71
CA GLY A 101 4.77 3.18 -7.16
C GLY A 101 4.99 3.10 -8.67
N THR A 102 4.19 2.33 -9.41
CA THR A 102 4.41 2.11 -10.84
C THR A 102 4.20 3.37 -11.69
N THR A 103 4.92 3.44 -12.80
CA THR A 103 4.90 4.55 -13.77
C THR A 103 4.64 4.08 -15.21
N SER A 104 4.59 2.77 -15.45
CA SER A 104 4.35 2.19 -16.78
C SER A 104 3.48 0.94 -16.70
N GLU A 105 2.91 0.58 -17.83
CA GLU A 105 2.17 -0.66 -18.08
C GLU A 105 3.04 -1.91 -17.81
N LEU A 106 4.31 -1.88 -18.21
CA LEU A 106 5.25 -2.95 -17.87
C LEU A 106 5.47 -3.04 -16.35
N GLY A 107 5.62 -1.90 -15.67
CA GLY A 107 5.71 -1.89 -14.21
C GLY A 107 4.46 -2.45 -13.53
N ALA A 108 3.27 -2.14 -14.06
CA ALA A 108 2.01 -2.72 -13.57
C ALA A 108 1.95 -4.24 -13.81
N ALA A 109 2.43 -4.71 -14.96
CA ALA A 109 2.56 -6.14 -15.25
C ALA A 109 3.56 -6.84 -14.31
N LEU A 110 4.67 -6.18 -13.97
CA LEU A 110 5.66 -6.70 -13.02
C LEU A 110 5.09 -6.83 -11.60
N CYS A 111 4.26 -5.88 -11.15
CA CYS A 111 3.56 -6.01 -9.87
C CYS A 111 2.67 -7.27 -9.79
N HIS A 112 2.23 -7.79 -10.94
CA HIS A 112 1.42 -9.01 -11.02
C HIS A 112 2.20 -10.31 -11.00
N GLN A 113 3.53 -10.26 -11.04
CA GLN A 113 4.38 -11.46 -10.98
C GLN A 113 4.44 -12.04 -9.56
N THR A 114 4.77 -13.33 -9.48
CA THR A 114 4.75 -14.14 -8.26
C THR A 114 5.45 -13.49 -7.07
N ASP A 115 6.56 -12.77 -7.30
CA ASP A 115 7.36 -12.15 -6.24
C ASP A 115 6.64 -11.00 -5.52
N THR A 116 5.79 -10.26 -6.25
CA THR A 116 5.00 -9.12 -5.73
C THR A 116 3.53 -9.46 -5.56
N ASN A 117 3.06 -10.54 -6.20
CA ASN A 117 1.72 -11.08 -6.12
C ASN A 117 1.69 -12.38 -5.30
N ARG A 118 2.33 -12.37 -4.12
CA ARG A 118 2.57 -13.58 -3.30
C ARG A 118 1.29 -14.25 -2.82
N ASN A 119 0.26 -13.46 -2.59
CA ASN A 119 -1.04 -13.93 -2.12
C ASN A 119 -2.04 -14.19 -3.26
N HIS A 120 -1.56 -14.28 -4.50
CA HIS A 120 -2.39 -14.54 -5.69
C HIS A 120 -3.57 -13.58 -5.83
N TRP A 121 -3.31 -12.28 -5.60
CA TRP A 121 -4.25 -11.20 -5.82
C TRP A 121 -4.92 -11.30 -7.19
N GLN A 122 -6.23 -11.06 -7.17
CA GLN A 122 -7.04 -10.89 -8.36
C GLN A 122 -7.96 -9.70 -8.17
N TYR A 123 -8.28 -9.03 -9.28
CA TYR A 123 -9.18 -7.90 -9.25
C TYR A 123 -10.64 -8.36 -9.21
N ARG A 124 -11.32 -8.13 -8.09
CA ARG A 124 -12.72 -8.52 -7.85
C ARG A 124 -13.46 -7.42 -7.06
N PRO A 125 -13.72 -6.27 -7.69
CA PRO A 125 -14.46 -5.16 -7.08
C PRO A 125 -15.88 -5.53 -6.70
#